data_AF-A0A6M0G3C3-F1
#
_entry.id   AF-A0A6M0G3C3-F1
#
_cell.length_a   1.000
_cell.length_b   1.000
_cell.length_c   1.000
_cell.angle_alpha   90.00
_cell.angle_beta   90.00
_cell.angle_gamma   90.00
#
_symmetry.space_group_name_H-M   'P 1'
#
loop_
_entity.id
_entity.type
_entity.pdbx_description
1 polymer ?
#
loop_
_entity_poly.entity_id
_entity_poly.type
_entity_poly.pdbx_seq_one_letter_code
_entity_poly.pdbx_strand_id
1 'polypeptide(L)'
;MKLFGNSLLISLGILLSDGASIVLAEAASQETMVMPATIQESPTFEFTQADNDQVEETTETNQPPTSEAEDSAEPPELTPAEITRQQKLIEADRLYLRGQISAAEQLYREAKNPFEVELLTEDKPEPFDDPTKLSPVGAVYWREFQGGQKRQLETAILVPLQFLVEQEPAFIPGHLHYAQALKDYEQEEAALGVLERASSLYPNHSELLKAKIAAQVEAQQWLEASLAARQFALFNLNHPQSEEFATLADEYLEQHQSQLRSELRGNAITNGILGVVGFVLTGNIGGPFSAIQTTRLMLMGESAVGKQIADEAKEQLPMLEDEEVLAYLQEVGNKLALVAGRDEFEYEFYVVMDDRLNAFALPGGKIFVNAGAILKTNSEAELAGLLAHELAHAVLSHGFQLVMRGNLIANIGQYIPYGGTATNLIVLDYSRDMERQADAIGSRILASSGYAADGLHNLMMTLAQQEQESSGPVFAWLSTHPDTNERLGNLETIIERNGYNRYTYEGVERHLAIQERVAQLLDEYEQSQEEEEN
;
A
#
# COMPACT_ATOMS: atom_id res chain seq x y z
N MET A 1 -24.20 -48.52 39.66
CA MET A 1 -25.45 -49.05 39.08
C MET A 1 -26.39 -47.86 38.83
N LYS A 2 -26.62 -47.48 37.55
CA LYS A 2 -27.62 -46.56 36.94
C LYS A 2 -27.71 -45.10 37.49
N LEU A 3 -27.52 -44.01 36.71
CA LEU A 3 -28.19 -43.42 35.50
C LEU A 3 -29.50 -42.62 35.75
N PHE A 4 -29.64 -41.55 34.94
CA PHE A 4 -30.77 -40.63 34.64
C PHE A 4 -30.83 -39.32 35.47
N GLY A 5 -30.92 -38.11 34.91
CA GLY A 5 -31.28 -37.63 33.57
C GLY A 5 -32.73 -37.13 33.54
N ASN A 6 -32.95 -35.82 33.31
CA ASN A 6 -34.29 -35.28 33.02
C ASN A 6 -34.22 -34.05 32.09
N SER A 7 -34.92 -34.17 30.96
CA SER A 7 -35.25 -33.12 29.99
C SER A 7 -36.77 -32.92 29.97
N LEU A 8 -37.28 -31.71 29.69
CA LEU A 8 -38.67 -31.54 29.23
C LEU A 8 -38.85 -30.33 28.28
N LEU A 9 -39.65 -30.59 27.24
CA LEU A 9 -40.06 -29.82 26.06
C LEU A 9 -41.11 -28.72 26.32
N ILE A 10 -41.16 -27.69 25.46
CA ILE A 10 -42.36 -26.92 25.00
C ILE A 10 -42.08 -26.37 23.58
N SER A 11 -42.63 -26.96 22.49
CA SER A 11 -43.82 -26.58 21.69
C SER A 11 -43.71 -25.28 20.84
N LEU A 12 -43.77 -25.44 19.50
CA LEU A 12 -43.86 -24.39 18.47
C LEU A 12 -45.19 -24.54 17.72
N GLY A 13 -45.97 -23.46 17.60
CA GLY A 13 -47.23 -23.39 16.84
C GLY A 13 -47.11 -22.46 15.64
N ILE A 14 -47.53 -22.96 14.47
CA ILE A 14 -47.60 -22.24 13.18
C ILE A 14 -49.06 -21.83 12.95
N LEU A 15 -49.29 -20.58 12.51
CA LEU A 15 -50.58 -20.09 12.02
C LEU A 15 -50.46 -19.77 10.52
N LEU A 16 -51.29 -20.46 9.73
CA LEU A 16 -51.57 -20.22 8.31
C LEU A 16 -52.91 -19.47 8.18
N SER A 17 -53.04 -18.59 7.19
CA SER A 17 -54.33 -18.14 6.65
C SER A 17 -54.29 -18.03 5.13
N ASP A 18 -55.23 -18.72 4.50
CA ASP A 18 -55.46 -18.90 3.05
C ASP A 18 -56.04 -17.68 2.32
N GLY A 19 -55.84 -17.65 0.98
CA GLY A 19 -56.93 -17.38 0.04
C GLY A 19 -56.61 -16.55 -1.22
N ALA A 20 -56.44 -17.21 -2.38
CA ALA A 20 -57.30 -17.08 -3.58
C ALA A 20 -56.63 -17.49 -4.93
N SER A 21 -57.04 -18.67 -5.40
CA SER A 21 -57.32 -19.18 -6.76
C SER A 21 -56.51 -18.84 -8.03
N ILE A 22 -55.95 -19.93 -8.54
CA ILE A 22 -55.60 -20.40 -9.90
C ILE A 22 -56.53 -19.94 -11.04
N VAL A 23 -55.92 -19.58 -12.18
CA VAL A 23 -56.44 -19.86 -13.54
C VAL A 23 -55.31 -20.47 -14.39
N LEU A 24 -55.57 -21.69 -14.87
CA LEU A 24 -54.79 -22.43 -15.87
C LEU A 24 -55.25 -22.02 -17.28
N ALA A 25 -54.32 -21.74 -18.18
CA ALA A 25 -54.55 -21.76 -19.62
C ALA A 25 -53.35 -22.42 -20.31
N GLU A 26 -53.65 -23.43 -21.12
CA GLU A 26 -52.74 -24.36 -21.76
C GLU A 26 -52.66 -24.06 -23.28
N ALA A 27 -51.43 -24.17 -23.80
CA ALA A 27 -50.99 -24.48 -25.17
C ALA A 27 -51.54 -23.69 -26.40
N ALA A 28 -50.62 -23.06 -27.14
CA ALA A 28 -50.04 -23.60 -28.38
C ALA A 28 -49.56 -22.48 -29.33
N SER A 29 -48.33 -22.57 -29.82
CA SER A 29 -47.96 -22.51 -31.26
C SER A 29 -46.44 -22.49 -31.41
N GLN A 30 -45.91 -23.52 -32.08
CA GLN A 30 -44.53 -23.65 -32.50
C GLN A 30 -44.26 -22.69 -33.67
N GLU A 31 -43.17 -21.93 -33.61
CA GLU A 31 -42.42 -21.56 -34.80
C GLU A 31 -40.94 -21.89 -34.58
N THR A 32 -40.47 -22.79 -35.41
CA THR A 32 -39.09 -23.25 -35.55
C THR A 32 -38.19 -22.14 -36.10
N MET A 33 -37.08 -21.85 -35.42
CA MET A 33 -35.93 -21.20 -36.06
C MET A 33 -34.64 -21.93 -35.67
N VAL A 34 -33.87 -22.23 -36.70
CA VAL A 34 -32.71 -23.12 -36.77
C VAL A 34 -31.49 -22.51 -36.09
N MET A 35 -30.78 -23.29 -35.26
CA MET A 35 -29.44 -22.95 -34.78
C MET A 35 -28.35 -23.51 -35.72
N PRO A 36 -27.33 -22.73 -36.09
CA PRO A 36 -26.08 -23.28 -36.59
C PRO A 36 -25.06 -23.38 -35.43
N ALA A 37 -24.45 -24.56 -35.31
CA ALA A 37 -23.22 -24.77 -34.56
C ALA A 37 -22.04 -24.33 -35.42
N THR A 38 -21.15 -23.47 -34.92
CA THR A 38 -19.77 -23.34 -35.40
C THR A 38 -18.90 -22.80 -34.27
N ILE A 39 -18.02 -23.66 -33.77
CA ILE A 39 -16.89 -23.30 -32.90
C ILE A 39 -15.76 -22.84 -33.81
N GLN A 40 -15.13 -21.71 -33.47
CA GLN A 40 -14.09 -21.06 -34.26
C GLN A 40 -12.70 -21.55 -33.82
N GLU A 41 -11.91 -22.00 -34.79
CA GLU A 41 -10.51 -22.43 -34.65
C GLU A 41 -9.58 -21.26 -34.27
N SER A 42 -8.54 -21.56 -33.48
CA SER A 42 -7.36 -20.72 -33.30
C SER A 42 -6.14 -21.41 -33.95
N PRO A 43 -5.19 -20.68 -34.55
CA PRO A 43 -4.17 -21.28 -35.41
C PRO A 43 -3.03 -21.94 -34.62
N THR A 44 -2.72 -23.17 -35.00
CA THR A 44 -1.51 -23.93 -34.66
C THR A 44 -0.29 -23.43 -35.44
N PHE A 45 0.83 -23.20 -34.75
CA PHE A 45 2.16 -23.15 -35.37
C PHE A 45 2.96 -24.40 -34.98
N GLU A 46 3.49 -25.06 -36.01
CA GLU A 46 4.21 -26.34 -35.99
C GLU A 46 5.60 -26.22 -35.35
N PHE A 47 5.95 -27.19 -34.49
CA PHE A 47 7.33 -27.47 -34.09
C PHE A 47 7.87 -28.61 -34.93
N THR A 48 8.97 -28.36 -35.65
CA THR A 48 9.74 -29.38 -36.37
C THR A 48 10.82 -29.97 -35.47
N GLN A 49 10.96 -31.30 -35.50
CA GLN A 49 11.99 -32.09 -34.80
C GLN A 49 13.28 -32.20 -35.63
N ALA A 50 14.42 -32.08 -34.95
CA ALA A 50 15.68 -32.85 -35.08
C ALA A 50 16.71 -32.14 -34.16
N ASP A 51 17.60 -32.76 -33.39
CA ASP A 51 18.16 -34.09 -33.39
C ASP A 51 18.60 -34.44 -31.95
N ASN A 52 18.63 -35.73 -31.64
CA ASN A 52 19.04 -36.30 -30.36
C ASN A 52 20.49 -36.79 -30.50
N ASP A 53 21.42 -36.23 -29.72
CA ASP A 53 22.75 -36.84 -29.53
C ASP A 53 23.09 -36.92 -28.05
N GLN A 54 23.72 -38.06 -27.75
CA GLN A 54 23.87 -38.71 -26.46
C GLN A 54 24.79 -37.97 -25.49
N VAL A 55 24.47 -38.00 -24.19
CA VAL A 55 25.50 -38.06 -23.13
C VAL A 55 25.02 -38.96 -21.98
N GLU A 56 25.97 -39.75 -21.51
CA GLU A 56 25.90 -40.93 -20.65
C GLU A 56 25.38 -40.71 -19.23
N GLU A 57 24.75 -41.76 -18.73
CA GLU A 57 24.35 -41.99 -17.34
C GLU A 57 25.59 -42.40 -16.52
N THR A 58 26.02 -41.57 -15.58
CA THR A 58 26.93 -41.99 -14.50
C THR A 58 26.24 -41.81 -13.16
N THR A 59 25.90 -42.95 -12.56
CA THR A 59 25.51 -43.12 -11.17
C THR A 59 26.61 -42.65 -10.21
N GLU A 60 26.33 -41.68 -9.35
CA GLU A 60 27.06 -41.50 -8.10
C GLU A 60 26.09 -41.30 -6.90
N THR A 61 26.24 -42.26 -5.99
CA THR A 61 25.85 -42.36 -4.58
C THR A 61 25.37 -41.11 -3.83
N ASN A 62 24.19 -41.26 -3.22
CA ASN A 62 23.70 -40.49 -2.07
C ASN A 62 24.70 -40.50 -0.90
N GLN A 63 25.25 -39.33 -0.57
CA GLN A 63 25.65 -38.96 0.78
C GLN A 63 24.83 -37.73 1.20
N PRO A 64 24.36 -37.66 2.46
CA PRO A 64 23.67 -36.47 2.95
C PRO A 64 24.66 -35.31 3.04
N PRO A 65 24.30 -34.08 2.66
CA PRO A 65 25.17 -32.95 2.86
C PRO A 65 25.36 -32.76 4.38
N THR A 66 26.61 -32.83 4.79
CA THR A 66 27.10 -32.35 6.08
C THR A 66 26.73 -30.88 6.24
N SER A 67 26.25 -30.52 7.43
CA SER A 67 26.06 -29.12 7.83
C SER A 67 27.43 -28.45 7.84
N GLU A 68 27.72 -27.69 6.80
CA GLU A 68 28.71 -26.62 6.89
C GLU A 68 27.99 -25.48 7.62
N ALA A 69 28.60 -25.04 8.72
CA ALA A 69 28.15 -23.93 9.52
C ALA A 69 27.92 -22.72 8.62
N GLU A 70 26.77 -22.07 8.79
CA GLU A 70 26.50 -20.76 8.21
C GLU A 70 27.62 -19.83 8.66
N ASP A 71 28.42 -19.42 7.67
CA ASP A 71 29.47 -18.42 7.81
C ASP A 71 28.80 -17.13 8.29
N SER A 72 29.16 -16.69 9.50
CA SER A 72 28.81 -15.39 10.03
C SER A 72 29.34 -14.35 9.07
N ALA A 73 28.51 -13.91 8.13
CA ALA A 73 28.92 -13.01 7.07
C ALA A 73 29.25 -11.65 7.67
N GLU A 74 30.54 -11.41 7.92
CA GLU A 74 31.06 -10.05 8.14
C GLU A 74 30.57 -9.16 6.98
N PRO A 75 30.02 -7.96 7.27
CA PRO A 75 29.55 -7.09 6.21
C PRO A 75 30.68 -6.82 5.20
N PRO A 76 30.38 -6.80 3.89
CA PRO A 76 31.41 -6.66 2.86
C PRO A 76 32.24 -5.38 3.11
N GLU A 77 33.57 -5.53 3.16
CA GLU A 77 34.46 -4.38 3.37
C GLU A 77 34.29 -3.35 2.24
N LEU A 78 34.01 -2.10 2.62
CA LEU A 78 33.87 -0.99 1.68
C LEU A 78 35.13 -0.82 0.82
N THR A 79 34.94 -0.62 -0.47
CA THR A 79 36.03 -0.31 -1.40
C THR A 79 36.68 1.04 -1.06
N PRO A 80 37.94 1.29 -1.46
CA PRO A 80 38.59 2.59 -1.24
C PRO A 80 37.81 3.79 -1.79
N ALA A 81 37.04 3.59 -2.88
CA ALA A 81 36.19 4.61 -3.46
C ALA A 81 34.98 4.91 -2.57
N GLU A 82 34.33 3.87 -2.03
CA GLU A 82 33.20 4.02 -1.10
C GLU A 82 33.62 4.66 0.21
N ILE A 83 34.78 4.30 0.76
CA ILE A 83 35.35 4.96 1.95
C ILE A 83 35.56 6.45 1.69
N THR A 84 36.12 6.80 0.53
CA THR A 84 36.35 8.20 0.15
C THR A 84 35.02 8.95 0.02
N ARG A 85 34.01 8.32 -0.59
CA ARG A 85 32.66 8.88 -0.71
C ARG A 85 32.04 9.12 0.67
N GLN A 86 32.08 8.12 1.55
CA GLN A 86 31.53 8.18 2.89
C GLN A 86 32.19 9.31 3.71
N GLN A 87 33.52 9.40 3.70
CA GLN A 87 34.26 10.47 4.38
C GLN A 87 33.86 11.86 3.88
N LYS A 88 33.63 12.00 2.58
CA LYS A 88 33.18 13.27 1.99
C LYS A 88 31.77 13.64 2.45
N LEU A 89 30.85 12.67 2.53
CA LEU A 89 29.49 12.90 3.06
C LEU A 89 29.54 13.29 4.55
N ILE A 90 30.39 12.64 5.36
CA ILE A 90 30.60 13.01 6.77
C ILE A 90 31.11 14.44 6.91
N GLU A 91 32.08 14.85 6.08
CA GLU A 91 32.58 16.23 6.09
C GLU A 91 31.47 17.22 5.69
N ALA A 92 30.67 16.88 4.68
CA ALA A 92 29.54 17.67 4.24
C ALA A 92 28.49 17.84 5.36
N ASP A 93 28.12 16.76 6.05
CA ASP A 93 27.19 16.79 7.19
C ASP A 93 27.68 17.72 8.30
N ARG A 94 28.96 17.65 8.65
CA ARG A 94 29.56 18.55 9.66
C ARG A 94 29.55 20.01 9.24
N LEU A 95 29.70 20.31 7.94
CA LEU A 95 29.56 21.67 7.42
C LEU A 95 28.09 22.12 7.44
N TYR A 96 27.17 21.23 7.06
CA TYR A 96 25.73 21.48 7.03
C TYR A 96 25.20 21.83 8.42
N LEU A 97 25.53 21.02 9.43
CA LEU A 97 25.13 21.24 10.83
C LEU A 97 25.72 22.53 11.44
N ARG A 98 26.85 23.02 10.93
CA ARG A 98 27.43 24.32 11.32
C ARG A 98 26.86 25.52 10.54
N GLY A 99 25.88 25.29 9.67
CA GLY A 99 25.27 26.33 8.84
C GLY A 99 26.12 26.77 7.64
N GLN A 100 27.20 26.04 7.30
CA GLN A 100 28.05 26.33 6.15
C GLN A 100 27.48 25.67 4.87
N ILE A 101 26.23 26.01 4.55
CA ILE A 101 25.40 25.30 3.56
C ILE A 101 26.06 25.21 2.18
N SER A 102 26.59 26.30 1.63
CA SER A 102 27.19 26.28 0.28
C SER A 102 28.43 25.39 0.20
N ALA A 103 29.22 25.28 1.27
CA ALA A 103 30.39 24.41 1.31
C ALA A 103 29.98 22.94 1.45
N ALA A 104 28.97 22.66 2.28
CA ALA A 104 28.39 21.33 2.40
C ALA A 104 27.80 20.84 1.07
N GLU A 105 27.03 21.69 0.40
CA GLU A 105 26.40 21.39 -0.89
C GLU A 105 27.44 21.01 -1.96
N GLN A 106 28.57 21.71 -2.00
CA GLN A 106 29.66 21.35 -2.90
C GLN A 106 30.17 19.92 -2.65
N LEU A 107 30.43 19.57 -1.39
CA LEU A 107 30.90 18.24 -1.04
C LEU A 107 29.87 17.15 -1.32
N TYR A 108 28.58 17.40 -1.05
CA TYR A 108 27.51 16.48 -1.44
C TYR A 108 27.49 16.25 -2.96
N ARG A 109 27.57 17.31 -3.76
CA ARG A 109 27.60 17.21 -5.24
C ARG A 109 28.80 16.43 -5.76
N GLU A 110 29.94 16.53 -5.10
CA GLU A 110 31.13 15.76 -5.45
C GLU A 110 31.09 14.30 -4.99
N ALA A 111 30.27 13.98 -3.99
CA ALA A 111 30.12 12.62 -3.45
C ALA A 111 29.02 11.81 -4.15
N LYS A 112 28.02 12.50 -4.72
CA LYS A 112 26.84 11.88 -5.32
C LYS A 112 26.98 11.73 -6.82
N ASN A 113 26.61 10.55 -7.31
CA ASN A 113 26.44 10.34 -8.75
C ASN A 113 25.26 11.18 -9.26
N PRO A 114 25.34 11.71 -10.49
CA PRO A 114 24.16 12.27 -11.14
C PRO A 114 23.09 11.18 -11.25
N PHE A 115 21.81 11.58 -11.27
CA PHE A 115 20.77 10.66 -11.69
C PHE A 115 21.04 10.27 -13.14
N GLU A 116 21.07 8.97 -13.42
CA GLU A 116 21.10 8.44 -14.77
C GLU A 116 19.67 8.44 -15.26
N VAL A 117 19.11 9.63 -15.51
CA VAL A 117 17.72 9.78 -15.94
C VAL A 117 17.59 9.24 -17.37
N GLU A 118 17.58 7.93 -17.52
CA GLU A 118 16.81 7.28 -18.55
C GLU A 118 15.38 7.41 -18.03
N LEU A 119 14.64 8.41 -18.51
CA LEU A 119 13.24 8.59 -18.20
C LEU A 119 12.52 7.29 -18.56
N LEU A 120 12.45 6.35 -17.62
CA LEU A 120 11.50 5.26 -17.59
C LEU A 120 10.16 5.89 -17.21
N THR A 121 9.71 6.84 -18.02
CA THR A 121 8.30 7.12 -18.10
C THR A 121 7.71 5.81 -18.59
N GLU A 122 7.06 5.07 -17.70
CA GLU A 122 5.96 4.24 -18.17
C GLU A 122 5.17 5.09 -19.18
N ASP A 123 4.80 4.48 -20.30
CA ASP A 123 3.99 5.03 -21.40
C ASP A 123 2.57 5.44 -20.95
N LYS A 124 2.40 5.94 -19.72
CA LYS A 124 1.16 6.50 -19.22
C LYS A 124 1.09 7.94 -19.67
N PRO A 125 0.23 8.27 -20.65
CA PRO A 125 0.08 9.64 -21.10
C PRO A 125 -0.32 10.54 -19.93
N GLU A 126 0.41 11.64 -19.76
CA GLU A 126 0.09 12.67 -18.77
C GLU A 126 -1.36 13.14 -18.98
N PRO A 127 -2.15 13.29 -17.90
CA PRO A 127 -3.53 13.73 -18.02
C PRO A 127 -3.60 15.12 -18.65
N PHE A 128 -4.59 15.33 -19.51
CA PHE A 128 -4.78 16.62 -20.18
C PHE A 128 -6.26 16.99 -20.31
N ASP A 129 -6.52 18.30 -20.26
CA ASP A 129 -7.88 18.85 -20.32
C ASP A 129 -8.21 19.50 -21.66
N ASP A 130 -7.19 19.85 -22.46
CA ASP A 130 -7.37 20.57 -23.71
C ASP A 130 -7.86 19.63 -24.82
N PRO A 131 -9.10 19.80 -25.32
CA PRO A 131 -9.64 18.93 -26.36
C PRO A 131 -8.88 19.00 -27.70
N THR A 132 -8.05 20.02 -27.91
CA THR A 132 -7.21 20.14 -29.11
C THR A 132 -6.08 19.13 -29.16
N LYS A 133 -5.74 18.51 -28.01
CA LYS A 133 -4.73 17.46 -27.90
C LYS A 133 -5.26 16.06 -28.18
N LEU A 134 -6.58 15.89 -28.33
CA LEU A 134 -7.19 14.60 -28.66
C LEU A 134 -6.67 14.06 -29.99
N SER A 135 -6.53 12.73 -30.11
CA SER A 135 -6.29 12.12 -31.41
C SER A 135 -7.45 12.41 -32.38
N PRO A 136 -7.26 12.21 -33.69
CA PRO A 136 -8.35 12.34 -34.65
C PRO A 136 -9.59 11.51 -34.30
N VAL A 137 -9.40 10.34 -33.69
CA VAL A 137 -10.50 9.46 -33.26
C VAL A 137 -11.18 10.02 -32.00
N GLY A 138 -10.40 10.40 -30.98
CA GLY A 138 -10.93 11.05 -29.77
C GLY A 138 -11.72 12.32 -30.08
N ALA A 139 -11.22 13.15 -30.99
CA ALA A 139 -11.89 14.38 -31.43
C ALA A 139 -13.24 14.12 -32.13
N VAL A 140 -13.39 12.97 -32.81
CA VAL A 140 -14.68 12.55 -33.39
C VAL A 140 -15.65 12.22 -32.27
N TYR A 141 -15.27 11.36 -31.32
CA TYR A 141 -16.15 11.00 -30.20
C TYR A 141 -16.57 12.21 -29.37
N TRP A 142 -15.63 13.11 -29.08
CA TRP A 142 -15.90 14.36 -28.37
C TRP A 142 -16.93 15.24 -29.10
N ARG A 143 -16.82 15.38 -30.42
CA ARG A 143 -17.79 16.13 -31.22
C ARG A 143 -19.16 15.46 -31.27
N GLU A 144 -19.20 14.13 -31.41
CA GLU A 144 -20.47 13.38 -31.42
C GLU A 144 -21.21 13.51 -30.10
N PHE A 145 -20.50 13.39 -28.96
CA PHE A 145 -21.01 13.68 -27.63
C PHE A 145 -21.64 15.08 -27.53
N GLN A 146 -20.91 16.12 -27.97
CA GLN A 146 -21.42 17.50 -27.96
C GLN A 146 -22.68 17.65 -28.84
N GLY A 147 -22.74 16.94 -29.97
CA GLY A 147 -23.92 16.87 -30.82
C GLY A 147 -25.09 16.12 -30.17
N GLY A 148 -24.81 15.07 -29.40
CA GLY A 148 -25.77 14.34 -28.58
C GLY A 148 -26.39 15.21 -27.49
N GLN A 149 -25.57 15.98 -26.77
CA GLN A 149 -26.04 16.91 -25.73
C GLN A 149 -27.03 17.94 -26.27
N LYS A 150 -26.75 18.53 -27.43
CA LYS A 150 -27.66 19.50 -28.08
C LYS A 150 -29.02 18.89 -28.44
N ARG A 151 -29.05 17.58 -28.71
CA ARG A 151 -30.26 16.83 -29.07
C ARG A 151 -30.93 16.18 -27.87
N GLN A 152 -30.29 16.17 -26.70
CA GLN A 152 -30.74 15.48 -25.48
C GLN A 152 -31.04 14.00 -25.73
N LEU A 153 -30.21 13.32 -26.53
CA LEU A 153 -30.37 11.90 -26.85
C LEU A 153 -29.36 11.06 -26.07
N GLU A 154 -29.85 10.24 -25.14
CA GLU A 154 -29.05 9.40 -24.23
C GLU A 154 -27.96 8.61 -24.95
N THR A 155 -28.33 7.78 -25.93
CA THR A 155 -27.38 6.94 -26.65
C THR A 155 -26.33 7.77 -27.41
N ALA A 156 -26.70 8.96 -27.88
CA ALA A 156 -25.79 9.86 -28.59
C ALA A 156 -24.87 10.65 -27.63
N ILE A 157 -25.09 10.55 -26.32
CA ILE A 157 -24.24 11.12 -25.27
C ILE A 157 -23.36 10.02 -24.67
N LEU A 158 -23.97 8.94 -24.18
CA LEU A 158 -23.28 7.89 -23.43
C LEU A 158 -22.28 7.09 -24.29
N VAL A 159 -22.68 6.66 -25.49
CA VAL A 159 -21.84 5.78 -26.33
C VAL A 159 -20.56 6.49 -26.79
N PRO A 160 -20.59 7.74 -27.31
CA PRO A 160 -19.36 8.44 -27.65
C PRO A 160 -18.47 8.70 -26.44
N LEU A 161 -19.03 9.02 -25.27
CA LEU A 161 -18.25 9.21 -24.04
C LEU A 161 -17.56 7.93 -23.57
N GLN A 162 -18.27 6.79 -23.63
CA GLN A 162 -17.69 5.49 -23.32
C GLN A 162 -16.46 5.21 -24.21
N PHE A 163 -16.61 5.33 -25.53
CA PHE A 163 -15.47 5.11 -26.44
C PHE A 163 -14.37 6.15 -26.25
N LEU A 164 -14.71 7.38 -25.92
CA LEU A 164 -13.73 8.42 -25.64
C LEU A 164 -12.86 8.04 -24.44
N VAL A 165 -13.44 7.62 -23.33
CA VAL A 165 -12.66 7.25 -22.14
C VAL A 165 -11.87 5.96 -22.30
N GLU A 166 -12.33 5.04 -23.14
CA GLU A 166 -11.63 3.80 -23.48
C GLU A 166 -10.42 4.05 -24.39
N GLN A 167 -10.54 4.97 -25.36
CA GLN A 167 -9.48 5.23 -26.35
C GLN A 167 -8.51 6.34 -25.93
N GLU A 168 -8.98 7.29 -25.13
CA GLU A 168 -8.25 8.47 -24.68
C GLU A 168 -8.30 8.61 -23.15
N PRO A 169 -7.81 7.63 -22.38
CA PRO A 169 -7.95 7.63 -20.93
C PRO A 169 -7.29 8.85 -20.26
N ALA A 170 -6.29 9.48 -20.87
CA ALA A 170 -5.65 10.70 -20.34
C ALA A 170 -6.49 11.97 -20.51
N PHE A 171 -7.56 11.94 -21.31
CA PHE A 171 -8.45 13.09 -21.47
C PHE A 171 -9.47 13.14 -20.32
N ILE A 172 -9.10 13.84 -19.24
CA ILE A 172 -9.87 13.92 -17.98
C ILE A 172 -11.31 14.41 -18.17
N PRO A 173 -11.60 15.43 -18.99
CA PRO A 173 -12.97 15.87 -19.22
C PRO A 173 -13.87 14.75 -19.77
N GLY A 174 -13.33 13.80 -20.52
CA GLY A 174 -14.08 12.64 -21.01
C GLY A 174 -14.68 11.82 -19.86
N HIS A 175 -13.88 11.50 -18.84
CA HIS A 175 -14.32 10.74 -17.66
C HIS A 175 -15.36 11.51 -16.84
N LEU A 176 -15.10 12.79 -16.59
CA LEU A 176 -16.01 13.64 -15.81
C LEU A 176 -17.38 13.78 -16.49
N HIS A 177 -17.38 14.02 -17.82
CA HIS A 177 -18.63 14.09 -18.57
C HIS A 177 -19.32 12.73 -18.67
N TYR A 178 -18.57 11.63 -18.76
CA TYR A 178 -19.17 10.30 -18.81
C TYR A 178 -19.86 9.95 -17.50
N ALA A 179 -19.18 10.16 -16.38
CA ALA A 179 -19.76 9.95 -15.06
C ALA A 179 -20.99 10.85 -14.83
N GLN A 180 -20.91 12.14 -15.19
CA GLN A 180 -22.05 13.04 -15.07
C GLN A 180 -23.23 12.60 -15.95
N ALA A 181 -22.97 12.20 -17.19
CA ALA A 181 -24.02 11.74 -18.08
C ALA A 181 -24.69 10.46 -17.57
N LEU A 182 -23.92 9.49 -17.05
CA LEU A 182 -24.47 8.29 -16.43
C LEU A 182 -25.38 8.64 -15.24
N LYS A 183 -24.97 9.57 -14.40
CA LYS A 183 -25.79 10.08 -13.30
C LYS A 183 -27.06 10.78 -13.79
N ASP A 184 -26.98 11.61 -14.84
CA ASP A 184 -28.15 12.27 -15.43
C ASP A 184 -29.19 11.27 -15.97
N TYR A 185 -28.77 10.03 -16.27
CA TYR A 185 -29.60 8.93 -16.72
C TYR A 185 -29.81 7.84 -15.65
N GLU A 186 -29.74 8.19 -14.37
CA GLU A 186 -30.05 7.29 -13.23
C GLU A 186 -29.17 6.02 -13.19
N GLN A 187 -27.90 6.14 -13.61
CA GLN A 187 -26.88 5.09 -13.56
C GLN A 187 -25.75 5.46 -12.60
N GLU A 188 -26.07 5.75 -11.33
CA GLU A 188 -25.12 6.26 -10.33
C GLU A 188 -23.99 5.27 -10.01
N GLU A 189 -24.28 3.97 -9.94
CA GLU A 189 -23.27 2.94 -9.71
C GLU A 189 -22.24 2.89 -10.86
N ALA A 190 -22.72 2.99 -12.10
CA ALA A 190 -21.85 3.04 -13.27
C ALA A 190 -21.02 4.33 -13.30
N ALA A 191 -21.61 5.46 -12.91
CA ALA A 191 -20.93 6.75 -12.80
C ALA A 191 -19.77 6.69 -11.80
N LEU A 192 -20.02 6.14 -10.60
CA LEU A 192 -18.99 5.93 -9.59
C LEU A 192 -17.90 4.99 -10.12
N GLY A 193 -18.26 3.89 -10.78
CA GLY A 193 -17.30 2.96 -11.37
C GLY A 193 -16.40 3.60 -12.44
N VAL A 194 -16.90 4.57 -13.22
CA VAL A 194 -16.07 5.35 -14.16
C VAL A 194 -15.06 6.21 -13.39
N LEU A 195 -15.51 6.93 -12.36
CA LEU A 195 -14.66 7.79 -11.56
C LEU A 195 -13.60 7.01 -10.77
N GLU A 196 -13.95 5.82 -10.28
CA GLU A 196 -13.00 4.91 -9.62
C GLU A 196 -11.91 4.47 -10.58
N ARG A 197 -12.26 3.97 -11.76
CA ARG A 197 -11.27 3.58 -12.78
C ARG A 197 -10.39 4.76 -13.19
N ALA A 198 -10.99 5.92 -13.44
CA ALA A 198 -10.25 7.12 -13.81
C ALA A 198 -9.31 7.59 -12.70
N SER A 199 -9.76 7.55 -11.43
CA SER A 199 -8.94 7.93 -10.28
C SER A 199 -7.86 6.89 -9.98
N SER A 200 -8.06 5.60 -10.29
CA SER A 200 -6.98 4.61 -10.24
C SER A 200 -5.91 4.92 -11.30
N LEU A 201 -6.31 5.42 -12.48
CA LEU A 201 -5.35 5.84 -13.49
C LEU A 201 -4.68 7.18 -13.14
N TYR A 202 -5.40 8.13 -12.56
CA TYR A 202 -4.86 9.45 -12.22
C TYR A 202 -5.17 9.81 -10.76
N PRO A 203 -4.52 9.12 -9.81
CA PRO A 203 -4.86 9.21 -8.37
C PRO A 203 -4.62 10.58 -7.77
N ASN A 204 -3.82 11.42 -8.44
CA ASN A 204 -3.49 12.76 -7.98
C ASN A 204 -4.27 13.86 -8.72
N HIS A 205 -5.17 13.50 -9.65
CA HIS A 205 -5.92 14.50 -10.40
C HIS A 205 -7.05 15.07 -9.55
N SER A 206 -6.88 16.33 -9.16
CA SER A 206 -7.76 17.04 -8.22
C SER A 206 -9.25 16.95 -8.60
N GLU A 207 -9.59 17.23 -9.86
CA GLU A 207 -11.00 17.21 -10.30
C GLU A 207 -11.62 15.81 -10.33
N LEU A 208 -10.81 14.77 -10.60
CA LEU A 208 -11.30 13.38 -10.56
C LEU A 208 -11.59 12.96 -9.13
N LEU A 209 -10.67 13.26 -8.21
CA LEU A 209 -10.88 13.00 -6.78
C LEU A 209 -12.12 13.72 -6.26
N LYS A 210 -12.31 15.00 -6.59
CA LYS A 210 -13.51 15.76 -6.20
C LYS A 210 -14.80 15.10 -6.69
N ALA A 211 -14.85 14.73 -7.97
CA ALA A 211 -16.01 14.08 -8.55
C ALA A 211 -16.27 12.70 -7.91
N LYS A 212 -15.21 11.92 -7.68
CA LYS A 212 -15.29 10.63 -6.97
C LYS A 212 -15.84 10.79 -5.55
N ILE A 213 -15.30 11.72 -4.77
CA ILE A 213 -15.75 11.99 -3.40
C ILE A 213 -17.24 12.37 -3.39
N ALA A 214 -17.67 13.24 -4.30
CA ALA A 214 -19.08 13.61 -4.41
C ALA A 214 -19.99 12.40 -4.71
N ALA A 215 -19.57 11.53 -5.64
CA ALA A 215 -20.31 10.31 -5.95
C ALA A 215 -20.35 9.32 -4.77
N GLN A 216 -19.27 9.19 -4.00
CA GLN A 216 -19.20 8.33 -2.81
C GLN A 216 -20.13 8.84 -1.70
N VAL A 217 -20.16 10.15 -1.46
CA VAL A 217 -21.07 10.78 -0.49
C VAL A 217 -22.53 10.52 -0.85
N GLU A 218 -22.89 10.66 -2.12
CA GLU A 218 -24.25 10.36 -2.61
C GLU A 218 -24.61 8.88 -2.44
N ALA A 219 -23.64 7.98 -2.67
CA ALA A 219 -23.77 6.55 -2.43
C ALA A 219 -23.71 6.15 -0.94
N GLN A 220 -23.60 7.11 -0.01
CA GLN A 220 -23.44 6.89 1.44
C GLN A 220 -22.20 6.06 1.80
N GLN A 221 -21.18 6.06 0.93
CA GLN A 221 -19.87 5.45 1.15
C GLN A 221 -18.98 6.43 1.94
N TRP A 222 -19.40 6.73 3.17
CA TRP A 222 -18.82 7.79 4.01
C TRP A 222 -17.35 7.53 4.34
N LEU A 223 -16.96 6.28 4.56
CA LEU A 223 -15.58 5.95 4.89
C LEU A 223 -14.68 6.16 3.67
N GLU A 224 -15.10 5.69 2.50
CA GLU A 224 -14.36 5.83 1.26
C GLU A 224 -14.27 7.30 0.84
N ALA A 225 -15.34 8.08 1.04
CA ALA A 225 -15.34 9.53 0.83
C ALA A 225 -14.37 10.23 1.78
N SER A 226 -14.35 9.85 3.06
CA SER A 226 -13.39 10.35 4.06
C SER A 226 -11.95 10.11 3.61
N LEU A 227 -11.62 8.88 3.22
CA LEU A 227 -10.28 8.50 2.78
C LEU A 227 -9.86 9.25 1.52
N ALA A 228 -10.74 9.37 0.53
CA ALA A 228 -10.46 10.10 -0.70
C ALA A 228 -10.30 11.62 -0.46
N ALA A 229 -11.11 12.21 0.43
CA ALA A 229 -10.97 13.62 0.80
C ALA A 229 -9.64 13.89 1.52
N ARG A 230 -9.22 12.97 2.40
CA ARG A 230 -7.93 13.06 3.08
C ARG A 230 -6.77 12.91 2.10
N GLN A 231 -6.86 11.95 1.17
CA GLN A 231 -5.89 11.81 0.08
C GLN A 231 -5.80 13.11 -0.72
N PHE A 232 -6.93 13.73 -1.09
CA PHE A 232 -6.93 15.02 -1.78
C PHE A 232 -6.14 16.07 -1.01
N ALA A 233 -6.45 16.26 0.28
CA ALA A 233 -5.78 17.24 1.13
C ALA A 233 -4.27 16.97 1.22
N LEU A 234 -3.88 15.71 1.38
CA LEU A 234 -2.48 15.33 1.48
C LEU A 234 -1.73 15.54 0.17
N PHE A 235 -2.28 15.23 -1.00
CA PHE A 235 -1.59 15.43 -2.28
C PHE A 235 -1.61 16.88 -2.79
N ASN A 236 -2.53 17.71 -2.29
CA ASN A 236 -2.80 19.04 -2.83
C ASN A 236 -2.61 20.17 -1.80
N LEU A 237 -1.57 20.12 -0.96
CA LEU A 237 -1.34 21.09 0.13
C LEU A 237 -1.42 22.58 -0.29
N ASN A 238 -0.97 22.91 -1.50
CA ASN A 238 -0.99 24.29 -2.03
C ASN A 238 -2.29 24.66 -2.76
N HIS A 239 -3.23 23.71 -2.90
CA HIS A 239 -4.50 23.94 -3.57
C HIS A 239 -5.46 24.71 -2.64
N PRO A 240 -6.23 25.70 -3.14
CA PRO A 240 -7.11 26.53 -2.30
C PRO A 240 -8.13 25.77 -1.45
N GLN A 241 -8.53 24.58 -1.90
CA GLN A 241 -9.50 23.72 -1.20
C GLN A 241 -8.85 22.65 -0.31
N SER A 242 -7.53 22.60 -0.16
CA SER A 242 -6.87 21.53 0.62
C SER A 242 -7.40 21.43 2.06
N GLU A 243 -7.53 22.58 2.73
CA GLU A 243 -8.03 22.67 4.11
C GLU A 243 -9.52 22.29 4.22
N GLU A 244 -10.32 22.67 3.21
CA GLU A 244 -11.73 22.27 3.10
C GLU A 244 -11.84 20.75 3.00
N PHE A 245 -11.03 20.10 2.17
CA PHE A 245 -11.04 18.64 2.02
C PHE A 245 -10.52 17.90 3.26
N ALA A 246 -9.57 18.47 4.00
CA ALA A 246 -9.16 17.93 5.30
C ALA A 246 -10.35 17.94 6.28
N THR A 247 -11.09 19.05 6.33
CA THR A 247 -12.30 19.17 7.17
C THR A 247 -13.38 18.18 6.73
N LEU A 248 -13.64 18.07 5.43
CA LEU A 248 -14.62 17.12 4.89
C LEU A 248 -14.25 15.66 5.19
N ALA A 249 -12.95 15.33 5.19
CA ALA A 249 -12.51 13.99 5.56
C ALA A 249 -12.98 13.63 6.97
N ASP A 250 -12.81 14.53 7.93
CA ASP A 250 -13.21 14.31 9.31
C ASP A 250 -14.74 14.27 9.49
N GLU A 251 -15.47 15.14 8.78
CA GLU A 251 -16.93 15.12 8.76
C GLU A 251 -17.49 13.79 8.22
N TYR A 252 -16.94 13.30 7.10
CA TYR A 252 -17.36 12.03 6.52
C TYR A 252 -17.01 10.84 7.43
N LEU A 253 -15.86 10.88 8.12
CA LEU A 253 -15.51 9.85 9.10
C LEU A 253 -16.48 9.86 10.29
N GLU A 254 -16.83 11.04 10.82
CA GLU A 254 -17.81 11.15 11.91
C GLU A 254 -19.18 10.61 11.48
N GLN A 255 -19.59 10.91 10.24
CA GLN A 255 -20.83 10.42 9.66
C GLN A 255 -20.83 8.88 9.57
N HIS A 256 -19.73 8.28 9.10
CA HIS A 256 -19.55 6.82 9.08
C HIS A 256 -19.68 6.22 10.49
N GLN A 257 -18.98 6.78 11.47
CA GLN A 257 -19.06 6.32 12.87
C GLN A 257 -20.46 6.50 13.47
N SER A 258 -21.17 7.55 13.09
CA SER A 258 -22.57 7.78 13.51
C SER A 258 -23.50 6.72 12.95
N GLN A 259 -23.35 6.38 11.66
CA GLN A 259 -24.10 5.32 11.01
C GLN A 259 -23.86 3.97 11.70
N LEU A 260 -22.60 3.58 11.90
CA LEU A 260 -22.25 2.35 12.61
C LEU A 260 -22.86 2.31 14.03
N ARG A 261 -22.80 3.42 14.78
CA ARG A 261 -23.42 3.52 16.12
C ARG A 261 -24.95 3.35 16.06
N SER A 262 -25.60 3.89 15.03
CA SER A 262 -27.04 3.75 14.84
C SER A 262 -27.44 2.30 14.55
N GLU A 263 -26.71 1.64 13.65
CA GLU A 263 -26.92 0.24 13.29
C GLU A 263 -26.79 -0.68 14.52
N LEU A 264 -25.83 -0.40 15.41
CA LEU A 264 -25.63 -1.16 16.65
C LEU A 264 -26.68 -0.90 17.74
N ARG A 265 -27.32 0.28 17.75
CA ARG A 265 -28.37 0.63 18.73
C ARG A 265 -29.74 0.11 18.31
N GLY A 266 -30.00 -0.06 17.01
CA GLY A 266 -31.17 -0.78 16.53
C GLY A 266 -31.10 -2.25 16.93
N ASN A 267 -32.23 -2.97 17.04
CA ASN A 267 -32.29 -4.41 17.36
C ASN A 267 -31.62 -5.35 16.32
N ALA A 268 -30.67 -4.84 15.52
CA ALA A 268 -29.84 -5.55 14.55
C ALA A 268 -28.67 -6.34 15.19
N ILE A 269 -28.79 -6.71 16.48
CA ILE A 269 -27.98 -7.78 17.09
C ILE A 269 -28.40 -9.16 16.51
N THR A 270 -29.51 -9.22 15.77
CA THR A 270 -30.02 -10.45 15.17
C THR A 270 -29.37 -10.71 13.79
N ASN A 271 -28.33 -11.56 13.78
CA ASN A 271 -27.72 -12.25 12.63
C ASN A 271 -27.05 -11.44 11.50
N GLY A 272 -27.30 -10.12 11.33
CA GLY A 272 -26.71 -9.33 10.24
C GLY A 272 -25.26 -8.87 10.49
N ILE A 273 -25.03 -8.22 11.63
CA ILE A 273 -23.72 -7.64 12.00
C ILE A 273 -22.75 -8.73 12.50
N LEU A 274 -23.24 -9.72 13.24
CA LEU A 274 -22.39 -10.80 13.76
C LEU A 274 -21.90 -11.79 12.68
N GLY A 275 -22.66 -11.99 11.60
CA GLY A 275 -22.36 -13.00 10.58
C GLY A 275 -21.53 -12.47 9.42
N VAL A 276 -21.86 -11.29 8.90
CA VAL A 276 -21.24 -10.75 7.67
C VAL A 276 -20.03 -9.89 7.99
N VAL A 277 -20.15 -8.93 8.93
CA VAL A 277 -19.01 -8.06 9.31
C VAL A 277 -17.93 -8.89 10.02
N GLY A 278 -18.31 -9.80 10.91
CA GLY A 278 -17.37 -10.71 11.56
C GLY A 278 -16.58 -11.61 10.60
N PHE A 279 -17.27 -12.28 9.67
CA PHE A 279 -16.64 -13.22 8.73
C PHE A 279 -15.81 -12.51 7.64
N VAL A 280 -16.29 -11.38 7.12
CA VAL A 280 -15.59 -10.58 6.11
C VAL A 280 -14.31 -9.98 6.67
N LEU A 281 -14.25 -9.67 7.97
CA LEU A 281 -13.10 -8.99 8.57
C LEU A 281 -12.06 -9.92 9.19
N THR A 282 -12.45 -11.07 9.73
CA THR A 282 -11.50 -11.96 10.42
C THR A 282 -11.09 -13.16 9.59
N GLY A 283 -11.78 -13.48 8.49
CA GLY A 283 -11.51 -14.66 7.63
C GLY A 283 -11.61 -16.02 8.35
N ASN A 284 -11.81 -16.03 9.67
CA ASN A 284 -11.84 -17.18 10.55
C ASN A 284 -12.53 -16.81 11.87
N ILE A 285 -13.30 -17.73 12.46
CA ILE A 285 -13.97 -17.56 13.77
C ILE A 285 -12.95 -17.66 14.93
N GLY A 286 -11.69 -18.05 14.65
CA GLY A 286 -10.60 -18.22 15.61
C GLY A 286 -9.43 -17.24 15.51
N GLY A 287 -9.56 -16.12 14.78
CA GLY A 287 -8.56 -15.04 14.83
C GLY A 287 -8.52 -14.35 16.20
N PRO A 288 -7.49 -13.52 16.51
CA PRO A 288 -7.33 -12.92 17.84
C PRO A 288 -8.50 -12.00 18.24
N PHE A 289 -9.29 -11.51 17.28
CA PHE A 289 -10.41 -10.61 17.51
C PHE A 289 -11.78 -11.26 17.28
N SER A 290 -12.71 -11.02 18.21
CA SER A 290 -14.13 -11.32 17.97
C SER A 290 -14.78 -10.24 17.08
N ALA A 291 -15.81 -10.61 16.31
CA ALA A 291 -16.58 -9.67 15.47
C ALA A 291 -17.08 -8.42 16.24
N ILE A 292 -17.43 -8.59 17.52
CA ILE A 292 -17.86 -7.50 18.40
C ILE A 292 -16.69 -6.57 18.75
N GLN A 293 -15.50 -7.14 18.99
CA GLN A 293 -14.29 -6.38 19.28
C GLN A 293 -13.84 -5.59 18.05
N THR A 294 -13.81 -6.20 16.87
CA THR A 294 -13.48 -5.50 15.61
C THR A 294 -14.45 -4.36 15.34
N THR A 295 -15.75 -4.58 15.53
CA THR A 295 -16.77 -3.53 15.35
C THR A 295 -16.59 -2.37 16.35
N ARG A 296 -16.24 -2.68 17.61
CA ARG A 296 -15.93 -1.63 18.61
C ARG A 296 -14.66 -0.85 18.24
N LEU A 297 -13.62 -1.52 17.75
CA LEU A 297 -12.38 -0.86 17.35
C LEU A 297 -12.62 0.08 16.17
N MET A 298 -13.41 -0.33 15.17
CA MET A 298 -13.80 0.56 14.06
C MET A 298 -14.57 1.80 14.51
N LEU A 299 -15.48 1.64 15.48
CA LEU A 299 -16.18 2.78 16.08
C LEU A 299 -15.24 3.76 16.78
N MET A 300 -14.13 3.27 17.32
CA MET A 300 -13.11 4.10 17.96
C MET A 300 -12.14 4.71 16.94
N GLY A 301 -12.23 4.31 15.67
CA GLY A 301 -11.45 4.85 14.58
C GLY A 301 -10.09 4.17 14.39
N GLU A 302 -9.37 4.68 13.40
CA GLU A 302 -8.10 4.15 12.92
C GLU A 302 -7.04 4.00 14.02
N SER A 303 -6.87 5.02 14.87
CA SER A 303 -5.88 5.02 15.95
C SER A 303 -6.13 3.92 16.98
N ALA A 304 -7.39 3.59 17.26
CA ALA A 304 -7.73 2.54 18.21
C ALA A 304 -7.46 1.15 17.63
N VAL A 305 -7.76 0.94 16.34
CA VAL A 305 -7.39 -0.28 15.61
C VAL A 305 -5.87 -0.45 15.63
N GLY A 306 -5.15 0.60 15.28
CA GLY A 306 -3.69 0.64 15.28
C GLY A 306 -3.08 0.29 16.64
N LYS A 307 -3.55 0.94 17.70
CA LYS A 307 -3.09 0.70 19.07
C LYS A 307 -3.27 -0.76 19.48
N GLN A 308 -4.45 -1.34 19.21
CA GLN A 308 -4.71 -2.73 19.56
C GLN A 308 -3.77 -3.69 18.84
N ILE A 309 -3.56 -3.49 17.53
CA ILE A 309 -2.66 -4.34 16.75
C ILE A 309 -1.21 -4.16 17.22
N ALA A 310 -0.79 -2.94 17.52
CA ALA A 310 0.55 -2.68 18.03
C ALA A 310 0.79 -3.32 19.41
N ASP A 311 -0.21 -3.28 20.30
CA ASP A 311 -0.13 -3.94 21.61
C ASP A 311 0.04 -5.47 21.44
N GLU A 312 -0.65 -6.10 20.50
CA GLU A 312 -0.46 -7.53 20.17
C GLU A 312 0.89 -7.83 19.50
N ALA A 313 1.35 -6.98 18.60
CA ALA A 313 2.64 -7.14 17.94
C ALA A 313 3.79 -7.11 18.97
N LYS A 314 3.75 -6.18 19.93
CA LYS A 314 4.75 -6.08 21.01
C LYS A 314 4.77 -7.30 21.94
N GLU A 315 3.64 -8.00 22.09
CA GLU A 315 3.58 -9.23 22.88
C GLU A 315 4.19 -10.44 22.15
N GLN A 316 4.24 -10.40 20.82
CA GLN A 316 4.65 -11.54 19.98
C GLN A 316 6.05 -11.38 19.35
N LEU A 317 6.55 -10.15 19.26
CA LEU A 317 7.82 -9.84 18.63
C LEU A 317 8.90 -9.56 19.68
N PRO A 318 10.16 -9.95 19.42
CA PRO A 318 11.26 -9.62 20.32
C PRO A 318 11.57 -8.12 20.17
N MET A 319 11.19 -7.33 21.16
CA MET A 319 11.36 -5.87 21.11
C MET A 319 12.75 -5.46 21.62
N LEU A 320 13.38 -4.52 20.93
CA LEU A 320 14.60 -3.86 21.41
C LEU A 320 14.23 -2.81 22.47
N GLU A 321 14.96 -2.80 23.59
CA GLU A 321 14.72 -1.89 24.72
C GLU A 321 15.84 -0.85 24.95
N ASP A 322 16.92 -0.88 24.14
CA ASP A 322 18.06 0.02 24.30
C ASP A 322 17.67 1.50 24.10
N GLU A 323 17.87 2.32 25.14
CA GLU A 323 17.43 3.72 25.17
C GLU A 323 18.12 4.59 24.10
N GLU A 324 19.36 4.30 23.73
CA GLU A 324 20.11 5.10 22.75
C GLU A 324 19.57 4.88 21.33
N VAL A 325 19.38 3.62 20.94
CA VAL A 325 18.81 3.26 19.64
C VAL A 325 17.36 3.75 19.52
N LEU A 326 16.55 3.57 20.58
CA LEU A 326 15.16 4.04 20.60
C LEU A 326 15.07 5.57 20.51
N ALA A 327 15.90 6.30 21.25
CA ALA A 327 15.93 7.76 21.19
C ALA A 327 16.34 8.26 19.80
N TYR A 328 17.33 7.62 19.18
CA TYR A 328 17.73 7.91 17.81
C TYR A 328 16.57 7.73 16.82
N LEU A 329 15.91 6.56 16.85
CA LEU A 329 14.81 6.28 15.94
C LEU A 329 13.63 7.23 16.17
N GLN A 330 13.28 7.50 17.42
CA GLN A 330 12.23 8.44 17.78
C GLN A 330 12.53 9.86 17.32
N GLU A 331 13.79 10.31 17.37
CA GLU A 331 14.16 11.64 16.87
C GLU A 331 13.95 11.74 15.36
N VAL A 332 14.45 10.76 14.59
CA VAL A 332 14.27 10.71 13.13
C VAL A 332 12.79 10.62 12.78
N GLY A 333 12.08 9.67 13.40
CA GLY A 333 10.66 9.43 13.17
C GLY A 333 9.77 10.64 13.50
N ASN A 334 9.94 11.25 14.67
CA ASN A 334 9.17 12.42 15.08
C ASN A 334 9.44 13.63 14.17
N LYS A 335 10.69 13.80 13.73
CA LYS A 335 11.04 14.86 12.78
C LYS A 335 10.29 14.72 11.45
N LEU A 336 10.13 13.49 10.95
CA LEU A 336 9.34 13.21 9.75
C LEU A 336 7.83 13.37 10.01
N ALA A 337 7.34 12.87 11.15
CA ALA A 337 5.92 12.92 11.52
C ALA A 337 5.38 14.36 11.61
N LEU A 338 6.20 15.32 12.05
CA LEU A 338 5.84 16.75 12.13
C LEU A 338 5.37 17.36 10.80
N VAL A 339 5.76 16.78 9.66
CA VAL A 339 5.39 17.26 8.32
C VAL A 339 4.56 16.23 7.53
N ALA A 340 4.11 15.16 8.19
CA ALA A 340 3.37 14.07 7.56
C ALA A 340 1.88 14.40 7.33
N GLY A 341 1.31 15.34 8.10
CA GLY A 341 -0.02 15.91 7.87
C GLY A 341 -1.19 15.22 8.58
N ARG A 342 -0.94 14.39 9.60
CA ARG A 342 -1.97 13.77 10.47
C ARG A 342 -1.67 14.02 11.94
N ASP A 343 -1.88 15.26 12.39
CA ASP A 343 -1.54 15.70 13.75
C ASP A 343 -2.39 15.01 14.84
N GLU A 344 -3.51 14.39 14.46
CA GLU A 344 -4.36 13.63 15.37
C GLU A 344 -3.81 12.23 15.69
N PHE A 345 -2.78 11.77 14.97
CA PHE A 345 -2.10 10.51 15.26
C PHE A 345 -1.07 10.69 16.37
N GLU A 346 -1.07 9.73 17.29
CA GLU A 346 0.03 9.55 18.23
C GLU A 346 1.07 8.65 17.55
N TYR A 347 2.08 9.27 16.94
CA TYR A 347 3.14 8.51 16.28
C TYR A 347 4.02 7.80 17.30
N GLU A 348 4.18 6.49 17.14
CA GLU A 348 5.03 5.65 17.99
C GLU A 348 5.96 4.82 17.10
N PHE A 349 7.24 4.76 17.49
CA PHE A 349 8.29 4.07 16.77
C PHE A 349 8.85 2.94 17.64
N TYR A 350 8.90 1.75 17.07
CA TYR A 350 9.30 0.52 17.75
C TYR A 350 10.42 -0.17 16.99
N VAL A 351 11.34 -0.81 17.71
CA VAL A 351 12.42 -1.59 17.11
C VAL A 351 12.26 -3.07 17.45
N VAL A 352 12.31 -3.93 16.44
CA VAL A 352 12.25 -5.39 16.57
C VAL A 352 13.66 -5.96 16.45
N MET A 353 14.03 -6.88 17.34
CA MET A 353 15.29 -7.64 17.33
C MET A 353 15.27 -8.68 16.21
N ASP A 354 15.47 -8.19 14.99
CA ASP A 354 15.47 -8.96 13.75
C ASP A 354 16.50 -8.32 12.83
N ASP A 355 17.44 -9.12 12.32
CA ASP A 355 18.58 -8.69 11.51
C ASP A 355 18.20 -8.39 10.04
N ARG A 356 16.96 -8.70 9.63
CA ARG A 356 16.48 -8.43 8.28
C ARG A 356 16.17 -6.94 8.10
N LEU A 357 16.47 -6.39 6.92
CA LEU A 357 16.01 -5.06 6.54
C LEU A 357 14.50 -5.12 6.30
N ASN A 358 13.73 -4.60 7.26
CA ASN A 358 12.28 -4.45 7.16
C ASN A 358 11.78 -3.31 8.04
N ALA A 359 10.63 -2.76 7.66
CA ALA A 359 9.81 -1.90 8.48
C ALA A 359 8.36 -2.04 8.03
N PHE A 360 7.42 -1.68 8.90
CA PHE A 360 6.02 -1.65 8.53
C PHE A 360 5.25 -0.62 9.35
N ALA A 361 4.27 0.02 8.71
CA ALA A 361 3.31 0.89 9.37
C ALA A 361 1.96 0.21 9.63
N LEU A 362 1.54 0.27 10.89
CA LEU A 362 0.17 -0.06 11.29
C LEU A 362 -0.71 1.20 11.30
N PRO A 363 -2.05 1.04 11.28
CA PRO A 363 -2.98 2.16 11.36
C PRO A 363 -2.66 3.12 12.53
N GLY A 364 -2.99 4.40 12.38
CA GLY A 364 -2.87 5.35 13.48
C GLY A 364 -1.45 5.74 13.89
N GLY A 365 -0.47 5.56 12.99
CA GLY A 365 0.90 6.04 13.19
C GLY A 365 1.76 5.14 14.09
N LYS A 366 1.59 3.81 14.05
CA LYS A 366 2.47 2.89 14.77
C LYS A 366 3.46 2.27 13.79
N ILE A 367 4.73 2.56 13.94
CA ILE A 367 5.79 2.18 12.99
C ILE A 367 6.74 1.22 13.68
N PHE A 368 6.93 0.06 13.07
CA PHE A 368 7.87 -0.95 13.52
C PHE A 368 9.03 -1.01 12.53
N VAL A 369 10.24 -1.07 13.05
CA VAL A 369 11.48 -1.12 12.28
C VAL A 369 12.31 -2.28 12.80
N ASN A 370 12.79 -3.14 11.92
CA ASN A 370 13.73 -4.17 12.32
C ASN A 370 15.10 -3.55 12.62
N ALA A 371 15.82 -4.09 13.60
CA ALA A 371 17.21 -3.71 13.88
C ALA A 371 18.09 -3.81 12.63
N GLY A 372 17.84 -4.81 11.78
CA GLY A 372 18.46 -4.99 10.48
C GLY A 372 18.26 -3.82 9.51
N ALA A 373 17.15 -3.09 9.61
CA ALA A 373 16.95 -1.90 8.79
C ALA A 373 17.89 -0.76 9.19
N ILE A 374 18.22 -0.63 10.48
CA ILE A 374 19.24 0.31 10.94
C ILE A 374 20.62 -0.18 10.50
N LEU A 375 20.89 -1.48 10.64
CA LEU A 375 22.19 -2.09 10.32
C LEU A 375 22.56 -2.04 8.83
N LYS A 376 21.57 -2.13 7.94
CA LYS A 376 21.78 -2.33 6.49
C LYS A 376 21.60 -1.07 5.64
N THR A 377 21.13 0.04 6.20
CA THR A 377 21.10 1.35 5.52
C THR A 377 22.46 2.04 5.57
N ASN A 378 22.83 2.83 4.57
CA ASN A 378 24.15 3.48 4.53
C ASN A 378 24.19 4.87 5.18
N SER A 379 23.03 5.44 5.54
CA SER A 379 22.93 6.79 6.10
C SER A 379 21.63 6.98 6.89
N GLU A 380 21.59 8.01 7.74
CA GLU A 380 20.35 8.42 8.43
C GLU A 380 19.29 8.86 7.41
N ALA A 381 19.68 9.43 6.27
CA ALA A 381 18.74 9.80 5.20
C ALA A 381 18.10 8.59 4.50
N GLU A 382 18.81 7.46 4.34
CA GLU A 382 18.22 6.21 3.84
C GLU A 382 17.22 5.63 4.84
N LEU A 383 17.59 5.56 6.12
CA LEU A 383 16.67 5.14 7.19
C LEU A 383 15.45 6.09 7.30
N ALA A 384 15.68 7.40 7.19
CA ALA A 384 14.61 8.39 7.15
C ALA A 384 13.74 8.23 5.91
N GLY A 385 14.30 7.81 4.77
CA GLY A 385 13.58 7.47 3.56
C GLY A 385 12.63 6.28 3.76
N LEU A 386 13.12 5.20 4.38
CA LEU A 386 12.32 4.06 4.81
C LEU A 386 11.16 4.51 5.71
N LEU A 387 11.47 5.24 6.79
CA LEU A 387 10.47 5.74 7.73
C LEU A 387 9.46 6.68 7.08
N ALA A 388 9.88 7.54 6.16
CA ALA A 388 8.99 8.46 5.46
C ALA A 388 8.02 7.71 4.55
N HIS A 389 8.47 6.62 3.91
CA HIS A 389 7.63 5.73 3.12
C HIS A 389 6.60 5.01 4.02
N GLU A 390 7.01 4.44 5.15
CA GLU A 390 6.09 3.80 6.10
C GLU A 390 5.08 4.80 6.70
N LEU A 391 5.55 6.00 7.07
CA LEU A 391 4.68 7.08 7.51
C LEU A 391 3.68 7.47 6.44
N ALA A 392 4.07 7.46 5.15
CA ALA A 392 3.17 7.73 4.04
C ALA A 392 2.01 6.69 3.98
N HIS A 393 2.30 5.40 4.17
CA HIS A 393 1.25 4.37 4.29
C HIS A 393 0.32 4.64 5.48
N ALA A 394 0.85 5.05 6.63
CA ALA A 394 0.03 5.39 7.79
C ALA A 394 -0.88 6.60 7.52
N VAL A 395 -0.35 7.71 6.98
CA VAL A 395 -1.13 8.93 6.79
C VAL A 395 -2.17 8.82 5.68
N LEU A 396 -1.91 8.00 4.67
CA LEU A 396 -2.86 7.62 3.62
C LEU A 396 -3.82 6.50 4.05
N SER A 397 -3.70 6.04 5.30
CA SER A 397 -4.56 5.00 5.88
C SER A 397 -4.56 3.70 5.08
N HIS A 398 -3.47 3.37 4.37
CA HIS A 398 -3.37 2.15 3.57
C HIS A 398 -3.55 0.90 4.43
N GLY A 399 -2.89 0.84 5.59
CA GLY A 399 -3.08 -0.26 6.55
C GLY A 399 -4.54 -0.38 7.02
N PHE A 400 -5.20 0.75 7.29
CA PHE A 400 -6.60 0.74 7.71
C PHE A 400 -7.53 0.25 6.60
N GLN A 401 -7.28 0.66 5.34
CA GLN A 401 -7.99 0.14 4.18
C GLN A 401 -7.85 -1.39 4.03
N LEU A 402 -6.66 -1.94 4.30
CA LEU A 402 -6.45 -3.40 4.32
C LEU A 402 -7.22 -4.08 5.46
N VAL A 403 -7.32 -3.47 6.65
CA VAL A 403 -8.18 -3.98 7.74
C VAL A 403 -9.64 -4.03 7.30
N MET A 404 -10.14 -2.98 6.66
CA MET A 404 -11.55 -2.90 6.22
C MET A 404 -11.91 -3.94 5.17
N ARG A 405 -10.93 -4.34 4.36
CA ARG A 405 -11.10 -5.41 3.37
C ARG A 405 -10.91 -6.82 3.95
N GLY A 406 -10.56 -6.94 5.24
CA GLY A 406 -10.31 -8.21 5.92
C GLY A 406 -8.91 -8.80 5.70
N ASN A 407 -8.02 -8.09 5.01
CA ASN A 407 -6.71 -8.61 4.59
C ASN A 407 -5.62 -8.42 5.64
N LEU A 408 -5.67 -7.36 6.46
CA LEU A 408 -4.62 -7.10 7.45
C LEU A 408 -4.67 -8.09 8.62
N ILE A 409 -5.85 -8.31 9.20
CA ILE A 409 -6.02 -9.09 10.43
C ILE A 409 -5.70 -10.58 10.20
N ALA A 410 -5.93 -11.08 8.99
CA ALA A 410 -5.62 -12.47 8.64
C ALA A 410 -4.11 -12.78 8.63
N ASN A 411 -3.25 -11.76 8.46
CA ASN A 411 -1.80 -11.91 8.30
C ASN A 411 -1.01 -11.61 9.58
N ILE A 412 -1.63 -10.98 10.60
CA ILE A 412 -0.99 -10.76 11.90
C ILE A 412 -0.78 -12.12 12.58
N GLY A 413 0.48 -12.51 12.79
CA GLY A 413 0.85 -13.77 13.44
C GLY A 413 0.85 -15.00 12.53
N GLN A 414 0.86 -14.83 11.20
CA GLN A 414 1.17 -15.95 10.31
C GLN A 414 2.67 -16.27 10.36
N TYR A 415 2.98 -17.50 10.75
CA TYR A 415 4.32 -18.07 10.58
C TYR A 415 4.54 -18.34 9.09
N ILE A 416 5.34 -17.49 8.45
CA ILE A 416 5.77 -17.75 7.08
C ILE A 416 7.10 -18.51 7.18
N PRO A 417 7.16 -19.79 6.77
CA PRO A 417 8.43 -20.49 6.67
C PRO A 417 9.29 -19.80 5.61
N TYR A 418 10.36 -19.16 6.04
CA TYR A 418 11.35 -18.52 5.19
C TYR A 418 12.71 -19.13 5.50
N GLY A 419 13.40 -19.68 4.50
CA GLY A 419 14.74 -20.27 4.71
C GLY A 419 14.82 -21.47 5.66
N GLY A 420 13.70 -22.08 6.07
CA GLY A 420 13.68 -23.24 6.98
C GLY A 420 13.35 -22.93 8.44
N THR A 421 13.30 -21.64 8.82
CA THR A 421 12.81 -21.18 10.12
C THR A 421 11.39 -20.61 10.00
N ALA A 422 10.51 -20.99 10.93
CA ALA A 422 9.17 -20.43 11.03
C ALA A 422 9.27 -19.07 11.74
N THR A 423 9.34 -17.97 10.99
CA THR A 423 9.42 -16.62 11.56
C THR A 423 8.04 -15.95 11.54
N ASN A 424 7.71 -15.18 12.58
CA ASN A 424 6.55 -14.31 12.60
C ASN A 424 6.84 -13.09 11.72
N LEU A 425 6.35 -13.09 10.48
CA LEU A 425 6.50 -11.94 9.58
C LEU A 425 5.14 -11.28 9.39
N ILE A 426 5.04 -9.99 9.73
CA ILE A 426 3.88 -9.18 9.35
C ILE A 426 4.08 -8.78 7.89
N VAL A 427 3.31 -9.40 6.98
CA VAL A 427 3.33 -9.11 5.54
C VAL A 427 2.14 -8.25 5.18
N LEU A 428 2.43 -7.03 4.73
CA LEU A 428 1.47 -6.08 4.19
C LEU A 428 1.57 -6.12 2.67
N ASP A 429 0.52 -6.56 2.00
CA ASP A 429 0.44 -6.57 0.53
C ASP A 429 -0.30 -5.32 0.06
N TYR A 430 0.48 -4.31 -0.29
CA TYR A 430 -0.02 -3.04 -0.83
C TYR A 430 -0.10 -3.09 -2.35
N SER A 431 -1.13 -2.47 -2.93
CA SER A 431 -1.22 -2.38 -4.38
C SER A 431 -0.11 -1.47 -4.93
N ARG A 432 0.28 -1.67 -6.20
CA ARG A 432 1.24 -0.79 -6.89
C ARG A 432 0.87 0.70 -6.79
N ASP A 433 -0.42 1.02 -6.80
CA ASP A 433 -0.88 2.41 -6.64
C ASP A 433 -0.67 2.93 -5.22
N MET A 434 -0.84 2.10 -4.19
CA MET A 434 -0.53 2.46 -2.81
C MET A 434 0.97 2.72 -2.63
N GLU A 435 1.83 1.89 -3.24
CA GLU A 435 3.29 2.09 -3.25
C GLU A 435 3.70 3.41 -3.91
N ARG A 436 3.16 3.71 -5.11
CA ARG A 436 3.43 4.99 -5.79
C ARG A 436 2.96 6.21 -5.00
N GLN A 437 1.81 6.08 -4.33
CA GLN A 437 1.32 7.13 -3.44
C GLN A 437 2.22 7.32 -2.22
N ALA A 438 2.68 6.23 -1.62
CA ALA A 438 3.60 6.25 -0.50
C ALA A 438 4.96 6.83 -0.89
N ASP A 439 5.48 6.52 -2.08
CA ASP A 439 6.69 7.14 -2.63
C ASP A 439 6.55 8.64 -2.80
N ALA A 440 5.46 9.09 -3.43
CA ALA A 440 5.23 10.51 -3.68
C ALA A 440 5.11 11.33 -2.37
N ILE A 441 4.34 10.82 -1.40
CA ILE A 441 4.17 11.47 -0.10
C ILE A 441 5.44 11.33 0.76
N GLY A 442 6.06 10.15 0.77
CA GLY A 442 7.28 9.84 1.50
C GLY A 442 8.45 10.70 1.05
N SER A 443 8.71 10.83 -0.25
CA SER A 443 9.73 11.74 -0.79
C SER A 443 9.49 13.19 -0.38
N ARG A 444 8.23 13.63 -0.34
CA ARG A 444 7.90 14.97 0.14
C ARG A 444 8.16 15.12 1.64
N ILE A 445 7.74 14.17 2.46
CA ILE A 445 7.98 14.16 3.92
C ILE A 445 9.48 14.24 4.19
N LEU A 446 10.26 13.39 3.50
CA LEU A 446 11.72 13.33 3.61
C LEU A 446 12.36 14.69 3.25
N ALA A 447 12.02 15.23 2.08
CA ALA A 447 12.54 16.51 1.62
C ALA A 447 12.14 17.68 2.54
N SER A 448 10.90 17.70 3.01
CA SER A 448 10.37 18.75 3.90
C SER A 448 10.98 18.71 5.30
N SER A 449 11.52 17.56 5.69
CA SER A 449 12.23 17.36 6.96
C SER A 449 13.71 17.76 6.89
N GLY A 450 14.20 18.20 5.72
CA GLY A 450 15.58 18.66 5.53
C GLY A 450 16.61 17.54 5.39
N TYR A 451 16.16 16.29 5.24
CA TYR A 451 17.01 15.17 4.82
C TYR A 451 17.27 15.21 3.31
N ALA A 452 18.32 14.51 2.88
CA ALA A 452 18.61 14.33 1.47
C ALA A 452 17.41 13.65 0.78
N ALA A 453 16.83 14.35 -0.21
CA ALA A 453 15.60 13.92 -0.86
C ALA A 453 15.71 12.58 -1.61
N ASP A 454 16.93 12.13 -1.90
CA ASP A 454 17.26 10.85 -2.52
C ASP A 454 17.44 9.71 -1.51
N GLY A 455 17.16 9.91 -0.22
CA GLY A 455 17.29 8.85 0.79
C GLY A 455 16.48 7.58 0.48
N LEU A 456 15.20 7.71 0.12
CA LEU A 456 14.37 6.55 -0.28
C LEU A 456 14.85 5.90 -1.59
N HIS A 457 15.34 6.70 -2.54
CA HIS A 457 15.96 6.20 -3.77
C HIS A 457 17.23 5.39 -3.45
N ASN A 458 18.10 5.91 -2.58
CA ASN A 458 19.35 5.27 -2.20
C ASN A 458 19.12 4.00 -1.38
N LEU A 459 18.07 3.94 -0.58
CA LEU A 459 17.62 2.72 0.08
C LEU A 459 17.28 1.63 -0.96
N MET A 460 16.50 1.96 -1.98
CA MET A 460 16.15 1.01 -3.05
C MET A 460 17.39 0.52 -3.81
N MET A 461 18.35 1.40 -4.07
CA MET A 461 19.63 1.02 -4.66
C MET A 461 20.41 0.06 -3.75
N THR A 462 20.44 0.35 -2.44
CA THR A 462 21.10 -0.49 -1.43
C THR A 462 20.50 -1.89 -1.40
N LEU A 463 19.17 -1.98 -1.40
CA LEU A 463 18.44 -3.24 -1.47
C LEU A 463 18.74 -4.02 -2.75
N ALA A 464 18.72 -3.35 -3.91
CA ALA A 464 18.99 -3.98 -5.20
C ALA A 464 20.43 -4.51 -5.30
N GLN A 465 21.40 -3.76 -4.79
CA GLN A 465 22.81 -4.18 -4.75
C GLN A 465 22.99 -5.42 -3.87
N GLN A 466 22.44 -5.41 -2.65
CA GLN A 466 22.60 -6.53 -1.73
C GLN A 466 21.83 -7.78 -2.21
N GLU A 467 20.73 -7.62 -2.95
CA GLU A 467 20.01 -8.75 -3.56
C GLU A 467 20.86 -9.42 -4.63
N GLN A 468 21.60 -8.65 -5.43
CA GLN A 468 22.52 -9.16 -6.44
C GLN A 468 23.72 -9.90 -5.84
N GLU A 469 24.18 -9.48 -4.65
CA GLU A 469 25.27 -10.10 -3.91
C GLU A 469 24.85 -11.39 -3.18
N SER A 470 23.54 -11.59 -2.98
CA SER A 470 22.97 -12.73 -2.26
C SER A 470 22.44 -13.83 -3.19
N SER A 471 22.51 -15.10 -2.77
CA SER A 471 22.05 -16.25 -3.59
C SER A 471 20.54 -16.56 -3.47
N GLY A 472 19.69 -15.54 -3.30
CA GLY A 472 18.23 -15.64 -3.18
C GLY A 472 17.62 -14.29 -2.76
N PRO A 473 16.28 -14.14 -2.72
CA PRO A 473 15.70 -12.95 -2.11
C PRO A 473 16.14 -12.96 -0.63
N VAL A 474 16.83 -11.93 -0.16
CA VAL A 474 17.27 -11.84 1.25
C VAL A 474 16.46 -10.83 2.04
N PHE A 475 15.73 -9.93 1.36
CA PHE A 475 15.07 -8.79 1.99
C PHE A 475 13.55 -8.97 2.10
N ALA A 476 13.06 -8.96 3.35
CA ALA A 476 11.64 -8.98 3.65
C ALA A 476 10.92 -7.74 3.10
N TRP A 477 11.55 -6.55 3.15
CA TRP A 477 10.94 -5.31 2.65
C TRP A 477 10.65 -5.35 1.15
N LEU A 478 11.54 -5.90 0.31
CA LEU A 478 11.28 -6.05 -1.14
C LEU A 478 10.16 -7.05 -1.44
N SER A 479 9.92 -8.01 -0.54
CA SER A 479 8.85 -8.99 -0.69
C SER A 479 7.47 -8.38 -0.40
N THR A 480 7.39 -7.40 0.51
CA THR A 480 6.16 -6.63 0.80
C THR A 480 5.99 -5.41 -0.11
N HIS A 481 7.08 -4.90 -0.69
CA HIS A 481 7.10 -3.69 -1.54
C HIS A 481 7.78 -3.96 -2.91
N PRO A 482 7.17 -4.74 -3.82
CA PRO A 482 7.80 -5.16 -5.07
C PRO A 482 7.96 -4.02 -6.11
N ASP A 483 8.83 -4.26 -7.12
CA ASP A 483 9.13 -3.45 -8.33
C ASP A 483 10.14 -2.29 -8.16
N THR A 484 11.43 -2.61 -8.04
CA THR A 484 12.52 -1.65 -7.75
C THR A 484 12.89 -0.75 -8.92
N ASN A 485 12.94 -1.25 -10.16
CA ASN A 485 13.43 -0.46 -11.30
C ASN A 485 12.45 0.64 -11.74
N GLU A 486 11.14 0.34 -11.79
CA GLU A 486 10.10 1.34 -12.08
C GLU A 486 10.12 2.45 -11.01
N ARG A 487 10.18 2.05 -9.74
CA ARG A 487 10.15 2.96 -8.60
C ARG A 487 11.39 3.84 -8.53
N LEU A 488 12.59 3.33 -8.82
CA LEU A 488 13.81 4.13 -8.88
C LEU A 488 13.66 5.29 -9.88
N GLY A 489 13.29 5.02 -11.13
CA GLY A 489 13.09 6.06 -12.14
C GLY A 489 11.97 7.05 -11.79
N ASN A 490 10.90 6.58 -11.14
CA ASN A 490 9.83 7.44 -10.65
C ASN A 490 10.30 8.35 -9.50
N LEU A 491 11.09 7.84 -8.55
CA LEU A 491 11.65 8.63 -7.45
C LEU A 491 12.59 9.73 -7.97
N GLU A 492 13.47 9.42 -8.92
CA GLU A 492 14.30 10.42 -9.60
C GLU A 492 13.41 11.51 -10.21
N THR A 493 12.37 11.11 -10.93
CA THR A 493 11.39 12.02 -11.55
C THR A 493 10.67 12.89 -10.52
N ILE A 494 10.23 12.32 -9.39
CA ILE A 494 9.59 13.05 -8.29
C ILE A 494 10.56 14.10 -7.72
N ILE A 495 11.80 13.70 -7.43
CA ILE A 495 12.81 14.59 -6.85
C ILE A 495 13.11 15.75 -7.80
N GLU A 496 13.33 15.47 -9.09
CA GLU A 496 13.66 16.49 -10.08
C GLU A 496 12.48 17.42 -10.39
N ARG A 497 11.29 16.87 -10.68
CA ARG A 497 10.11 17.67 -11.05
C ARG A 497 9.67 18.60 -9.93
N ASN A 498 9.79 18.18 -8.67
CA ASN A 498 9.42 18.98 -7.52
C ASN A 498 10.56 19.86 -6.99
N GLY A 499 11.77 19.75 -7.57
CA GLY A 499 12.94 20.50 -7.11
C GLY A 499 13.36 20.16 -5.69
N TYR A 500 13.14 18.92 -5.25
CA TYR A 500 13.54 18.48 -3.92
C TYR A 500 15.06 18.41 -3.82
N ASN A 501 15.61 19.01 -2.75
CA ASN A 501 17.05 19.12 -2.61
C ASN A 501 17.66 17.79 -2.12
N ARG A 502 18.43 17.13 -3.00
CA ARG A 502 19.23 15.96 -2.63
C ARG A 502 20.61 16.29 -2.07
N TYR A 503 21.05 17.55 -2.08
CA TYR A 503 22.37 17.97 -1.61
C TYR A 503 22.26 18.63 -0.23
N THR A 504 21.75 17.87 0.72
CA THR A 504 21.49 18.28 2.12
C THR A 504 21.83 17.12 3.06
N TYR A 505 21.53 17.27 4.35
CA TYR A 505 21.90 16.35 5.43
C TYR A 505 21.64 14.87 5.14
N GLU A 506 22.71 14.06 5.24
CA GLU A 506 22.71 12.60 5.08
C GLU A 506 22.78 11.89 6.44
N GLY A 507 23.49 12.47 7.40
CA GLY A 507 23.64 11.95 8.76
C GLY A 507 24.50 10.69 8.87
N VAL A 508 25.52 10.56 8.02
CA VAL A 508 26.33 9.35 7.89
C VAL A 508 27.06 8.99 9.19
N GLU A 509 27.78 9.95 9.79
CA GLU A 509 28.59 9.69 10.99
C GLU A 509 27.75 9.28 12.20
N ARG A 510 26.60 9.95 12.40
CA ARG A 510 25.68 9.62 13.48
C ARG A 510 25.06 8.24 13.27
N HIS A 511 24.67 7.92 12.04
CA HIS A 511 24.09 6.63 11.72
C HIS A 511 25.06 5.48 11.97
N LEU A 512 26.32 5.60 11.53
CA LEU A 512 27.37 4.59 11.76
C LEU A 512 27.56 4.26 13.24
N ALA A 513 27.50 5.26 14.13
CA ALA A 513 27.63 5.03 15.57
C ALA A 513 26.45 4.21 16.13
N ILE A 514 25.23 4.45 15.65
CA ILE A 514 24.06 3.68 16.05
C ILE A 514 24.11 2.27 15.46
N GLN A 515 24.64 2.10 14.25
CA GLN A 515 24.84 0.77 13.64
C GLN A 515 25.76 -0.11 14.46
N GLU A 516 26.87 0.45 14.96
CA GLU A 516 27.79 -0.28 15.86
C GLU A 516 27.06 -0.75 17.13
N ARG A 517 26.22 0.12 17.72
CA ARG A 517 25.42 -0.24 18.90
C ARG A 517 24.39 -1.33 18.59
N VAL A 518 23.69 -1.22 17.46
CA VAL A 518 22.69 -2.22 17.03
C VAL A 518 23.34 -3.56 16.73
N ALA A 519 24.51 -3.59 16.09
CA ALA A 519 25.26 -4.82 15.83
C ALA A 519 25.60 -5.55 17.14
N GLN A 520 26.13 -4.81 18.13
CA GLN A 520 26.42 -5.38 19.45
C GLN A 520 25.17 -5.97 20.11
N LEU A 521 24.02 -5.27 20.03
CA LEU A 521 22.77 -5.75 20.64
C LEU A 521 22.24 -7.01 19.95
N LEU A 522 22.36 -7.11 18.62
CA LEU A 522 21.99 -8.32 17.88
C LEU A 522 22.89 -9.50 18.25
N ASP A 523 24.20 -9.30 18.32
CA ASP A 523 25.15 -10.34 18.77
C ASP A 523 24.83 -10.83 20.19
N GLU A 524 24.53 -9.91 21.12
CA GLU A 524 24.14 -10.23 22.50
C GLU A 524 22.82 -11.02 22.54
N TYR A 525 21.86 -10.67 21.67
CA TYR A 525 20.57 -11.34 21.59
C TYR A 525 20.69 -12.75 20.99
N GLU A 526 21.43 -12.93 19.90
CA GLU A 526 21.69 -14.24 19.31
C GLU A 526 22.35 -15.19 20.31
N GLN A 527 23.38 -14.73 21.02
CA GLN A 527 24.03 -15.51 22.09
C GLN A 527 23.03 -15.91 23.19
N SER A 528 22.11 -15.03 23.58
CA SER A 528 21.09 -15.35 24.59
C SER A 528 20.10 -16.42 24.12
N GLN A 529 19.74 -16.43 22.83
CA GLN A 529 18.84 -17.44 22.27
C GLN A 529 19.53 -18.81 22.22
N GLU A 530 20.81 -18.86 21.82
CA GLU A 530 21.61 -20.10 21.83
C GLU A 530 21.78 -20.69 23.24
N GLU A 531 21.87 -19.85 24.27
CA GLU A 531 21.93 -20.30 25.67
C GLU A 531 20.60 -20.86 26.18
N GLU A 532 19.45 -20.37 25.71
CA GLU A 532 18.13 -20.87 26.11
C GLU A 532 17.75 -22.20 25.41
N GLU A 533 18.32 -22.48 24.24
CA GLU A 533 18.09 -23.72 23.49
C GLU A 533 18.95 -24.92 23.98
N ASN A 534 20.02 -24.66 24.74
CA ASN A 534 20.97 -25.66 25.29
C ASN A 534 20.68 -26.04 26.75
#